data_AF-A0A4Y7PI61-F1
#
_entry.id   AF-A0A4Y7PI61-F1
#
_cell.length_a   1.000
_cell.length_b   1.000
_cell.length_c   1.000
_cell.angle_alpha   90.00
_cell.angle_beta   90.00
_cell.angle_gamma   90.00
#
_symmetry.space_group_name_H-M   'P 1'
#
loop_
_entity.id
_entity.type
_entity.pdbx_description
1 polymer ?
#
loop_
_entity_poly.entity_id
_entity_poly.type
_entity_poly.pdbx_seq_one_letter_code
_entity_poly.pdbx_strand_id
1 'polypeptide(L)' 'RIHRRFNTKHPIRDLLPELLSEIFVYSVRAGNPCKSEAPINVSAVCKAWRRIAISTPRLLYASDL' A
#
# COMPACT_ATOMS: atom_id res chain seq x y z
N ARG A 1 2.30 -6.04 33.17
CA ARG A 1 2.65 -4.69 32.69
C ARG A 1 3.39 -4.84 31.36
N ILE A 2 2.69 -4.72 30.23
CA ILE A 2 3.32 -4.80 28.91
C ILE A 2 3.82 -3.39 28.57
N HIS A 3 5.14 -3.19 28.63
CA HIS A 3 5.75 -2.00 28.07
C HIS A 3 5.63 -2.09 26.54
N ARG A 4 4.53 -1.59 25.96
CA ARG A 4 4.49 -1.27 24.53
C ARG A 4 5.45 -0.09 24.35
N ARG A 5 6.69 -0.41 24.01
CA ARG A 5 7.67 0.55 23.51
C ARG A 5 7.02 1.17 22.28
N PHE A 6 6.52 2.41 22.39
CA PHE A 6 6.06 3.18 21.24
C PHE A 6 7.29 3.49 20.39
N ASN A 7 7.64 2.52 19.55
CA ASN A 7 8.53 2.71 18.42
C ASN A 7 7.92 3.85 17.60
N THR A 8 8.64 4.96 17.43
CA THR A 8 8.19 6.14 16.65
C THR A 8 8.01 5.84 15.16
N LYS A 9 8.06 4.56 14.78
CA LYS A 9 7.81 4.07 13.43
C LYS A 9 6.31 3.89 13.28
N HIS A 10 5.76 4.52 12.25
CA HIS A 10 4.36 4.40 11.87
C HIS A 10 3.94 2.91 11.85
N PRO A 11 2.78 2.53 12.43
CA PRO A 11 2.37 1.13 12.60
C PRO A 11 2.35 0.34 11.30
N ILE A 12 2.16 1.02 10.17
CA ILE A 12 2.22 0.44 8.83
C ILE A 12 3.57 -0.21 8.47
N ARG A 13 4.65 0.12 9.19
CA ARG A 13 5.99 -0.45 8.99
C ARG A 13 6.16 -1.81 9.65
N ASP A 14 5.29 -2.15 10.59
CA ASP A 14 5.31 -3.43 11.31
C ASP A 14 4.34 -4.44 10.67
N LEU A 15 3.61 -4.05 9.63
CA LEU A 15 2.79 -4.98 8.85
C LEU A 15 3.66 -5.92 8.02
N LEU A 16 3.20 -7.17 7.94
CA LEU A 16 3.73 -8.15 7.00
C LEU A 16 3.54 -7.65 5.56
N PRO A 17 4.51 -7.86 4.65
CA PRO A 17 4.42 -7.45 3.26
C PRO A 17 3.15 -7.92 2.55
N GLU A 18 2.65 -9.11 2.88
CA GLU A 18 1.47 -9.74 2.30
C GLU A 18 0.17 -9.03 2.73
N LEU A 19 0.10 -8.58 3.98
CA LEU A 19 -1.04 -7.79 4.45
C LEU A 19 -1.02 -6.40 3.80
N LEU A 20 0.18 -5.82 3.64
CA LEU A 20 0.33 -4.53 3.01
C LEU A 20 0.00 -4.57 1.51
N SER A 21 0.33 -5.66 0.81
CA SER A 21 -0.02 -5.82 -0.61
C SER A 21 -1.53 -5.96 -0.82
N GLU A 22 -2.23 -6.71 0.03
CA GLU A 22 -3.69 -6.79 -0.03
C GLU A 22 -4.34 -5.41 0.24
N ILE A 23 -3.85 -4.65 1.23
CA ILE A 23 -4.31 -3.26 1.46
C ILE A 23 -4.13 -2.41 0.20
N PHE A 24 -2.99 -2.51 -0.49
CA PHE A 24 -2.76 -1.77 -1.73
C PHE A 24 -3.77 -2.16 -2.82
N VAL A 25 -4.04 -3.46 -2.99
CA VAL A 25 -5.00 -3.95 -3.99
C VAL A 25 -6.39 -3.39 -3.72
N TYR A 26 -6.83 -3.38 -2.46
CA TYR A 26 -8.10 -2.74 -2.09
C TYR A 26 -8.08 -1.23 -2.29
N SER A 27 -6.99 -0.55 -1.95
CA SER A 27 -6.88 0.91 -2.08
C SER A 27 -6.98 1.38 -3.54
N VAL A 28 -6.43 0.60 -4.48
CA VAL A 28 -6.54 0.89 -5.92
C VAL A 28 -7.94 0.61 -6.46
N ARG A 29 -8.62 -0.44 -5.99
CA ARG A 29 -9.97 -0.83 -6.45
C ARG A 29 -11.11 -0.06 -5.78
N ALA A 30 -10.91 0.45 -4.58
CA ALA A 30 -11.94 1.10 -3.77
C ALA A 30 -12.19 2.57 -4.15
N GLY A 31 -11.32 3.16 -4.96
CA GLY A 31 -11.63 4.44 -5.60
C GLY A 31 -12.77 4.18 -6.59
N ASN A 32 -13.96 4.71 -6.33
CA ASN A 32 -14.75 5.25 -7.44
C ASN A 32 -13.92 6.44 -7.92
N PRO A 33 -13.12 6.33 -8.99
CA PRO A 33 -12.36 7.49 -9.41
C PRO A 33 -13.42 8.53 -9.79
N CYS A 34 -13.51 9.63 -9.04
CA CYS A 34 -13.99 10.85 -9.65
C CYS A 34 -13.16 11.00 -10.93
N LYS A 35 -13.79 11.22 -12.08
CA LYS A 35 -13.09 11.24 -13.39
C LYS A 35 -11.91 12.22 -13.44
N SER A 36 -11.81 13.12 -12.45
CA SER A 36 -10.72 14.09 -12.27
C SER A 36 -9.57 13.62 -11.35
N GLU A 37 -9.67 12.47 -10.67
CA GLU A 37 -8.66 12.01 -9.73
C GLU A 37 -7.83 10.86 -10.31
N ALA A 38 -6.51 11.01 -10.24
CA ALA A 38 -5.59 9.95 -10.63
C ALA A 38 -5.60 8.82 -9.58
N PRO A 39 -5.43 7.55 -9.99
CA PRO A 39 -5.30 6.43 -9.05
C PRO A 39 -4.19 6.66 -8.02
N ILE A 40 -4.41 6.17 -6.80
CA ILE A 40 -3.42 6.28 -5.71
C ILE A 40 -2.12 5.56 -6.11
N ASN A 41 -1.03 6.30 -6.24
CA ASN A 41 0.28 5.73 -6.53
C ASN A 41 1.03 5.33 -5.25
N VAL A 42 0.76 4.11 -4.76
CA VAL A 42 1.42 3.56 -3.55
C VAL A 42 2.94 3.38 -3.72
N SER A 43 3.45 3.28 -4.95
CA SER A 43 4.89 3.09 -5.23
C SER A 43 5.73 4.35 -5.00
N ALA A 44 5.07 5.52 -4.92
CA ALA A 44 5.72 6.81 -4.70
C ALA A 44 5.97 7.13 -3.22
N VAL A 45 5.36 6.39 -2.28
CA VAL A 45 5.40 6.70 -0.85
C VAL A 45 6.78 6.46 -0.23
N CYS A 46 7.35 5.25 -0.38
CA CYS A 46 8.71 4.95 0.09
C CYS A 46 9.32 3.75 -0.62
N LYS A 47 10.63 3.51 -0.43
CA LYS A 47 11.37 2.39 -1.05
C LYS A 47 10.82 1.00 -0.67
N ALA A 48 10.23 0.84 0.52
CA ALA A 48 9.63 -0.44 0.92
C ALA A 48 8.32 -0.68 0.18
N TRP A 49 7.47 0.34 0.09
CA TRP A 49 6.18 0.27 -0.61
C TRP A 49 6.37 0.05 -2.11
N ARG A 50 7.35 0.72 -2.70
CA ARG A 50 7.73 0.47 -4.10
C ARG A 50 8.09 -0.99 -4.37
N ARG A 51 8.90 -1.60 -3.50
CA ARG A 51 9.28 -3.01 -3.64
C ARG A 51 8.05 -3.92 -3.58
N ILE A 52 7.20 -3.70 -2.59
CA ILE A 52 5.95 -4.47 -2.44
C ILE A 52 5.04 -4.27 -3.66
N ALA A 53 4.88 -3.04 -4.14
CA ALA A 53 4.06 -2.73 -5.30
C ALA A 53 4.53 -3.43 -6.58
N ILE A 54 5.83 -3.38 -6.87
CA ILE A 54 6.44 -4.06 -8.03
C ILE A 54 6.35 -5.59 -7.90
N SER A 55 6.50 -6.11 -6.69
CA SER A 55 6.39 -7.56 -6.41
C SER A 55 4.94 -8.06 -6.30
N THR A 56 3.93 -7.20 -6.49
CA THR A 56 2.52 -7.58 -6.42
C THR A 56 1.91 -7.50 -7.83
N PRO A 57 1.83 -8.62 -8.58
CA PRO A 57 1.34 -8.62 -9.96
C PRO A 57 -0.05 -7.98 -10.11
N ARG A 58 -0.93 -8.19 -9.13
CA ARG A 58 -2.28 -7.63 -9.11
C ARG A 58 -2.34 -6.10 -9.17
N LEU A 59 -1.27 -5.40 -8.75
CA LEU A 59 -1.20 -3.93 -8.82
C LEU A 59 -0.72 -3.42 -10.18
N LEU A 60 0.11 -4.19 -10.89
CA LEU A 60 0.64 -3.80 -12.20
C LEU A 60 -0.47 -3.82 -13.26
N TYR A 61 -1.32 -4.84 -13.25
CA TYR A 61 -2.46 -4.94 -14.18
C TYR A 61 -3.63 -4.01 -13.81
N ALA A 62 -3.71 -3.55 -12.55
CA ALA A 62 -4.77 -2.64 -12.13
C ALA A 62 -4.57 -1.21 -12.65
N SER A 63 -3.35 -0.85 -13.03
CA SER A 63 -3.05 0.42 -13.72
C SER A 63 -3.36 0.42 -15.22
N ASP A 64 -3.73 -0.73 -15.80
CA ASP A 64 -4.00 -0.94 -17.24
C ASP A 64 -5.51 -1.15 -17.55
N LEU A 65 -6.39 -1.01 -16.56
CA LEU A 65 -7.86 -1.18 -16.64
C LEU A 65 -8.58 0.10 -16.24
#